data_AF-W9RVB7-F1
#
_entry.id   AF-W9RVB7-F1
#
_cell.length_a   1.000
_cell.length_b   1.000
_cell.length_c   1.000
_cell.angle_alpha   90.00
_cell.angle_beta   90.00
_cell.angle_gamma   90.00
#
_symmetry.space_group_name_H-M   'P 1'
#
loop_
_entity.id
_entity.type
_entity.pdbx_description
1 polymer ?
#
loop_
_entity_poly.entity_id
_entity_poly.type
_entity_poly.pdbx_seq_one_letter_code
_entity_poly.pdbx_strand_id
1 'polypeptide(L)'
;MRLLTHNMLSSNVKGVTNGFPLGIEVEKVVEKQVELSADFLINIFSKIEWKALVDASRAVGYAELPDQADASMLDSDEFLRKFHHALLELHLEEGALLCPETGRRFPVNKGIPNMLLHEDERGVSHGGCRKSNTQLRRIKYFDRKTSLSWAEQCIMMAVDKLKTTTSALCKFCDCGKCPASA
;
A
#
# COMPACT_ATOMS: atom_id res chain seq x y z
N MET A 1 17.13 10.73 -3.34
CA MET A 1 16.01 9.86 -2.99
C MET A 1 14.99 9.95 -4.11
N ARG A 2 14.55 8.82 -4.66
CA ARG A 2 13.50 8.78 -5.69
C ARG A 2 12.14 9.07 -5.07
N LEU A 3 11.22 9.67 -5.82
CA LEU A 3 9.84 9.88 -5.34
C LEU A 3 9.12 8.56 -5.05
N LEU A 4 9.49 7.47 -5.73
CA LEU A 4 9.03 6.12 -5.36
C LEU A 4 9.31 5.79 -3.88
N THR A 5 10.50 6.12 -3.39
CA THR A 5 10.90 5.84 -2.01
C THR A 5 10.08 6.70 -1.05
N HIS A 6 9.88 7.98 -1.36
CA HIS A 6 9.04 8.87 -0.56
C HIS A 6 7.61 8.32 -0.39
N ASN A 7 7.02 7.80 -1.47
CA ASN A 7 5.68 7.24 -1.44
C ASN A 7 5.53 5.99 -0.54
N MET A 8 6.64 5.31 -0.25
CA MET A 8 6.68 4.11 0.61
C MET A 8 7.10 4.44 2.06
N LEU A 9 7.46 5.68 2.37
CA LEU A 9 7.90 6.11 3.69
C LEU A 9 6.74 6.71 4.48
N SER A 10 6.67 6.38 5.76
CA SER A 10 5.71 6.96 6.71
C SER A 10 6.42 7.32 8.01
N SER A 11 5.92 8.33 8.71
CA SER A 11 6.41 8.70 10.03
C SER A 11 5.84 7.78 11.10
N ASN A 12 6.72 7.23 11.94
CA ASN A 12 6.37 6.35 13.06
C ASN A 12 6.66 7.01 14.42
N VAL A 13 6.63 8.34 14.47
CA VAL A 13 6.81 9.11 15.70
C VAL A 13 5.70 8.76 16.69
N LYS A 14 6.04 8.71 17.98
CA LYS A 14 5.10 8.43 19.06
C LYS A 14 3.89 9.37 19.02
N GLY A 15 2.69 8.80 19.09
CA GLY A 15 1.43 9.55 19.11
C GLY A 15 0.89 9.94 17.73
N VAL A 16 1.60 9.61 16.65
CA VAL A 16 1.10 9.82 15.28
C VAL A 16 0.13 8.72 14.89
N THR A 17 -1.06 9.11 14.44
CA THR A 17 -2.05 8.15 13.90
C THR A 17 -1.99 8.12 12.37
N ASN A 18 -1.82 9.28 11.73
CA ASN A 18 -1.64 9.40 10.28
C ASN A 18 -0.29 10.04 9.94
N GLY A 19 0.73 9.21 9.72
CA GLY A 19 2.09 9.64 9.42
C GLY A 19 2.40 9.81 7.93
N PHE A 20 1.39 9.81 7.06
CA PHE A 20 1.51 9.79 5.61
C PHE A 20 0.44 10.66 4.95
N PRO A 21 0.75 11.40 3.87
CA PRO A 21 2.07 11.57 3.25
C PRO A 21 3.00 12.52 4.02
N LEU A 22 4.31 12.33 3.86
CA LEU A 22 5.31 13.25 4.40
C LEU A 22 5.44 14.47 3.49
N GLY A 23 5.43 15.68 4.05
CA GLY A 23 5.70 16.89 3.27
C GLY A 23 7.17 16.90 2.80
N ILE A 24 7.44 17.37 1.59
CA ILE A 24 8.81 17.49 1.07
C ILE A 24 9.21 18.96 1.10
N GLU A 25 10.30 19.26 1.80
CA GLU A 25 11.05 20.51 1.66
C GLU A 25 12.26 20.26 0.78
N VAL A 26 12.33 20.99 -0.33
CA VAL A 26 13.34 20.76 -1.37
C VAL A 26 14.45 21.80 -1.25
N GLU A 27 15.69 21.34 -1.17
CA GLU A 27 16.88 22.19 -1.25
C GLU A 27 17.63 21.95 -2.56
N LYS A 28 17.82 20.68 -2.95
CA LYS A 28 18.51 20.30 -4.18
C LYS A 28 17.88 19.08 -4.83
N VAL A 29 17.56 19.18 -6.11
CA VAL A 29 17.01 18.10 -6.94
C VAL A 29 17.95 17.85 -8.11
N VAL A 30 18.12 16.58 -8.44
CA VAL A 30 18.87 16.14 -9.61
C VAL A 30 18.00 15.17 -10.39
N GLU A 31 17.99 15.34 -11.70
CA GLU A 31 17.36 14.41 -12.61
C GLU A 31 18.37 13.34 -13.03
N LYS A 32 17.99 12.07 -12.96
CA LYS A 32 18.80 10.95 -13.44
C LYS A 32 17.97 10.09 -14.37
N GLN A 33 18.37 10.04 -15.63
CA GLN A 33 17.72 9.25 -16.66
C GLN A 33 17.77 7.75 -16.31
N VAL A 34 16.63 7.07 -16.45
CA VAL A 34 16.49 5.63 -16.16
C VAL A 34 15.74 4.97 -17.32
N GLU A 35 16.03 3.71 -17.61
CA GLU A 35 15.28 2.97 -18.64
C GLU A 35 13.79 2.86 -18.28
N LEU A 36 12.92 3.10 -19.25
CA LEU A 36 11.47 2.98 -19.10
C LEU A 36 11.06 1.51 -19.26
N SER A 37 10.40 0.98 -18.23
CA SER A 37 9.82 -0.37 -18.24
C SER A 37 8.33 -0.31 -17.93
N ALA A 38 7.49 -0.51 -18.94
CA ALA A 38 6.03 -0.43 -18.81
C ALA A 38 5.48 -1.45 -17.80
N ASP A 39 5.98 -2.69 -17.84
CA ASP A 39 5.57 -3.75 -16.90
C ASP A 39 5.83 -3.39 -15.43
N PHE A 40 6.93 -2.68 -15.16
CA PHE A 40 7.24 -2.21 -13.81
C PHE A 40 6.24 -1.15 -13.35
N LEU A 41 5.92 -0.19 -14.22
CA LEU A 41 4.99 0.91 -13.94
C LEU A 41 3.57 0.39 -13.66
N ILE A 42 3.09 -0.57 -14.45
CA ILE A 42 1.77 -1.18 -14.25
C ILE A 42 1.70 -1.89 -12.90
N ASN A 43 2.73 -2.65 -12.55
CA ASN A 43 2.78 -3.39 -11.29
C ASN A 43 2.88 -2.46 -10.07
N ILE A 44 3.70 -1.41 -10.16
CA ILE A 44 3.92 -0.49 -9.03
C ILE A 44 2.74 0.47 -8.84
N PHE A 45 1.98 0.80 -9.89
CA PHE A 45 0.82 1.68 -9.82
C PHE A 45 -0.19 1.22 -8.76
N SER A 46 -0.44 -0.09 -8.65
CA SER A 46 -1.33 -0.67 -7.64
C SER A 46 -0.91 -0.45 -6.18
N LYS A 47 0.37 -0.11 -5.94
CA LYS A 47 0.96 0.05 -4.61
C LYS A 47 1.20 1.52 -4.24
N ILE A 48 1.05 2.42 -5.20
CA ILE A 48 1.38 3.84 -5.02
C ILE A 48 0.13 4.59 -4.57
N GLU A 49 0.30 5.46 -3.58
CA GLU A 49 -0.69 6.48 -3.29
C GLU A 49 -0.52 7.63 -4.30
N TRP A 50 -1.50 7.78 -5.21
CA TRP A 50 -1.42 8.76 -6.29
C TRP A 50 -1.35 10.21 -5.78
N LYS A 51 -2.19 10.55 -4.79
CA LYS A 51 -2.25 11.91 -4.25
C LYS A 51 -0.91 12.34 -3.63
N ALA A 52 -0.29 11.44 -2.87
CA ALA A 52 1.01 11.68 -2.26
C ALA A 52 2.11 11.90 -3.31
N LEU A 53 2.06 11.18 -4.44
CA LEU A 53 3.01 11.35 -5.53
C LEU A 53 2.83 12.70 -6.23
N VAL A 54 1.59 13.13 -6.51
CA VAL A 54 1.30 14.43 -7.13
C VAL A 54 1.75 15.57 -6.23
N ASP A 55 1.47 15.49 -4.93
CA ASP A 55 1.91 16.51 -3.96
C ASP A 55 3.45 16.57 -3.89
N ALA A 56 4.11 15.40 -3.88
CA ALA A 56 5.56 15.30 -3.90
C ALA A 56 6.18 15.84 -5.20
N SER A 57 5.59 15.54 -6.34
CA SER A 57 6.08 16.02 -7.64
C SER A 57 5.96 17.54 -7.74
N ARG A 58 4.83 18.10 -7.29
CA ARG A 58 4.60 19.56 -7.22
C ARG A 58 5.62 20.23 -6.29
N ALA A 59 5.94 19.64 -5.14
CA ALA A 59 6.97 20.15 -4.23
C ALA A 59 8.36 20.20 -4.86
N VAL A 60 8.67 19.24 -5.74
CA VAL A 60 9.93 19.15 -6.50
C VAL A 60 9.94 20.04 -7.76
N GLY A 61 8.80 20.68 -8.09
CA GLY A 61 8.66 21.57 -9.24
C GLY A 61 8.17 20.87 -10.52
N TYR A 62 7.71 19.62 -10.42
CA TYR A 62 7.14 18.86 -11.54
C TYR A 62 5.61 18.76 -11.43
N ALA A 63 4.91 19.54 -12.25
CA ALA A 63 3.45 19.66 -12.24
C ALA A 63 2.75 19.08 -13.48
N GLU A 64 3.42 18.22 -14.25
CA GLU A 64 2.83 17.62 -15.46
C GLU A 64 1.93 16.41 -15.18
N LEU A 65 1.90 15.93 -13.94
CA LEU A 65 1.04 14.83 -13.54
C LEU A 65 -0.41 15.30 -13.36
N PRO A 66 -1.40 14.52 -13.83
CA PRO A 66 -2.81 14.81 -13.58
C PRO A 66 -3.18 14.61 -12.11
N ASP A 67 -4.19 15.35 -11.64
CA ASP A 67 -4.65 15.28 -10.25
C ASP A 67 -5.29 13.93 -9.87
N GLN A 68 -5.80 13.20 -10.87
CA GLN A 68 -6.37 11.86 -10.74
C GLN A 68 -5.79 10.97 -11.84
N ALA A 69 -5.50 9.73 -11.51
CA ALA A 69 -5.09 8.72 -12.48
C ALA A 69 -5.84 7.41 -12.26
N ASP A 70 -6.24 6.80 -13.36
CA ASP A 70 -6.91 5.50 -13.41
C ASP A 70 -6.03 4.48 -14.10
N ALA A 71 -6.28 3.19 -13.84
CA ALA A 71 -5.53 2.09 -14.46
C ALA A 71 -5.63 2.07 -15.99
N SER A 72 -6.71 2.63 -16.57
CA SER A 72 -6.88 2.78 -18.02
C SER A 72 -5.92 3.80 -18.64
N MET A 73 -5.38 4.74 -17.86
CA MET A 73 -4.41 5.73 -18.36
C MET A 73 -3.03 5.12 -18.57
N LEU A 74 -2.74 3.95 -17.98
CA LEU A 74 -1.48 3.23 -18.14
C LEU A 74 -1.29 2.66 -19.55
N ASP A 75 -2.34 2.59 -20.37
CA ASP A 75 -2.24 2.16 -21.77
C ASP A 75 -1.63 3.25 -22.68
N SER A 76 -1.55 4.50 -22.20
CA SER A 76 -0.97 5.61 -22.94
C SER A 76 0.53 5.74 -22.67
N ASP A 77 1.34 5.60 -23.72
CA ASP A 77 2.79 5.81 -23.68
C ASP A 77 3.18 7.21 -23.16
N GLU A 78 2.39 8.24 -23.45
CA GLU A 78 2.66 9.60 -22.97
C GLU A 78 2.50 9.71 -21.45
N PHE A 79 1.46 9.07 -20.91
CA PHE A 79 1.24 9.02 -19.46
C PHE A 79 2.32 8.19 -18.77
N LEU A 80 2.68 7.02 -19.33
CA LEU A 80 3.75 6.18 -18.79
C LEU A 80 5.09 6.92 -18.71
N ARG A 81 5.42 7.73 -19.71
CA ARG A 81 6.65 8.55 -19.71
C ARG A 81 6.65 9.60 -18.60
N LYS A 82 5.56 10.35 -18.44
CA LYS A 82 5.42 11.35 -17.36
C LYS A 82 5.45 10.70 -15.98
N PHE A 83 4.75 9.58 -15.83
CA PHE A 83 4.71 8.81 -14.61
C PHE A 83 6.09 8.25 -14.26
N HIS A 84 6.79 7.67 -15.23
CA HIS A 84 8.16 7.18 -15.08
C HIS A 84 9.13 8.28 -14.66
N HIS A 85 9.08 9.42 -15.35
CA HIS A 85 9.92 10.59 -15.07
C HIS A 85 9.76 11.04 -13.61
N ALA A 86 8.51 11.27 -13.18
CA ALA A 86 8.21 11.67 -11.82
C ALA A 86 8.69 10.63 -10.79
N LEU A 87 8.47 9.34 -11.06
CA LEU A 87 8.69 8.27 -10.10
C LEU A 87 10.17 7.90 -9.91
N LEU A 88 10.91 7.80 -11.02
CA LEU A 88 12.26 7.21 -11.08
C LEU A 88 13.35 8.19 -11.44
N GLU A 89 13.06 9.24 -12.22
CA GLU A 89 14.08 10.15 -12.73
C GLU A 89 14.34 11.32 -11.78
N LEU A 90 13.30 11.81 -11.10
CA LEU A 90 13.42 12.85 -10.08
C LEU A 90 14.07 12.31 -8.80
N HIS A 91 15.26 12.84 -8.49
CA HIS A 91 15.99 12.53 -7.26
C HIS A 91 16.15 13.77 -6.38
N LEU A 92 15.59 13.72 -5.18
CA LEU A 92 15.90 14.68 -4.11
C LEU A 92 17.31 14.39 -3.58
N GLU A 93 18.30 15.26 -3.82
CA GLU A 93 19.65 15.11 -3.26
C GLU A 93 19.73 15.66 -1.83
N GLU A 94 19.21 16.86 -1.62
CA GLU A 94 19.23 17.56 -0.33
C GLU A 94 17.87 18.17 -0.05
N GLY A 95 17.43 18.08 1.20
CA GLY A 95 16.13 18.58 1.65
C GLY A 95 15.71 17.97 2.98
N ALA A 96 14.42 18.04 3.28
CA ALA A 96 13.86 17.43 4.48
C ALA A 96 12.45 16.87 4.21
N LEU A 97 12.08 15.83 4.96
CA LEU A 97 10.72 15.33 5.02
C LEU A 97 10.05 15.80 6.31
N LEU A 98 8.80 16.25 6.21
CA LEU A 98 8.01 16.76 7.32
C LEU A 98 6.89 15.79 7.66
N CYS A 99 6.79 15.41 8.94
CA CYS A 99 5.61 14.71 9.42
C CYS A 99 4.42 15.67 9.50
N PRO A 100 3.24 15.32 8.93
CA PRO A 100 2.08 16.22 8.89
C PRO A 100 1.49 16.51 10.28
N GLU A 101 1.54 15.57 11.21
CA GLU A 101 0.95 15.74 12.55
C GLU A 101 1.93 16.36 13.56
N THR A 102 3.18 15.89 13.58
CA THR A 102 4.17 16.32 14.58
C THR A 102 5.06 17.46 14.12
N GLY A 103 5.10 17.74 12.82
CA GLY A 103 6.06 18.69 12.24
C GLY A 103 7.52 18.21 12.35
N ARG A 104 7.77 16.96 12.75
CA ARG A 104 9.13 16.42 12.84
C ARG A 104 9.80 16.44 11.47
N ARG A 105 11.01 16.98 11.43
CA ARG A 105 11.87 17.04 10.25
C ARG A 105 12.80 15.83 10.18
N PHE A 106 12.81 15.17 9.03
CA PHE A 106 13.73 14.10 8.69
C PHE A 106 14.65 14.58 7.56
N PRO A 107 15.92 14.90 7.85
CA PRO A 107 16.81 15.44 6.83
C PRO A 107 17.15 14.38 5.77
N VAL A 108 17.25 14.84 4.52
CA VAL A 108 17.70 14.05 3.37
C VAL A 108 19.05 14.60 2.94
N ASN A 109 20.09 13.77 2.96
CA ASN A 109 21.44 14.16 2.58
C ASN A 109 22.00 13.15 1.56
N LYS A 110 22.55 13.64 0.45
CA LYS A 110 23.02 12.81 -0.69
C LYS A 110 21.97 11.81 -1.17
N GLY A 111 20.72 12.19 -1.07
CA GLY A 111 19.57 11.39 -1.44
C GLY A 111 19.23 10.22 -0.51
N ILE A 112 19.79 10.17 0.70
CA ILE A 112 19.47 9.20 1.74
C ILE A 112 18.64 9.91 2.82
N PRO A 113 17.37 9.52 3.04
CA PRO A 113 16.55 10.07 4.11
C PRO A 113 16.96 9.48 5.46
N ASN A 114 17.20 10.33 6.46
CA ASN A 114 17.45 9.90 7.83
C ASN A 114 16.13 9.86 8.62
N MET A 115 15.57 8.66 8.76
CA MET A 115 14.31 8.41 9.49
C MET A 115 14.55 7.93 10.94
N LEU A 116 15.75 8.11 11.49
CA LEU A 116 16.06 7.69 12.85
C LEU A 116 15.36 8.58 13.87
N LEU A 117 14.72 7.93 14.85
CA LEU A 117 14.07 8.56 15.99
C LEU A 117 14.89 8.32 17.26
N HIS A 118 14.95 9.35 18.11
CA HIS A 118 15.49 9.22 19.46
C HIS A 118 14.58 8.31 20.31
N GLU A 119 15.13 7.70 21.36
CA GLU A 119 14.39 6.72 22.17
C GLU A 119 13.10 7.29 22.77
N ASP A 120 13.12 8.56 23.14
CA ASP A 120 11.96 9.28 23.68
C ASP A 120 10.86 9.55 22.63
N GLU A 121 11.22 9.56 21.35
CA GLU A 121 10.34 9.83 20.20
C GLU A 121 9.84 8.55 19.52
N ARG A 122 10.43 7.40 19.83
CA ARG A 122 9.98 6.10 19.33
C ARG A 122 8.60 5.80 19.92
N GLY A 123 7.62 5.55 19.07
CA GLY A 123 6.38 4.92 19.51
C GLY A 123 6.72 3.61 20.19
N VAL A 124 6.53 3.51 21.51
CA VAL A 124 6.71 2.26 22.23
C VAL A 124 5.65 1.30 21.72
N SER A 125 6.02 0.46 20.76
CA SER A 125 5.32 -0.77 20.50
C SER A 125 5.49 -1.62 21.75
N HIS A 126 4.60 -1.43 22.73
CA HIS A 126 4.34 -2.50 23.67
C HIS A 126 4.02 -3.71 22.80
N GLY A 127 4.89 -4.72 22.86
CA GLY A 127 4.79 -5.96 22.12
C GLY A 127 3.52 -6.70 22.51
N GLY A 128 2.39 -6.25 21.99
CA GLY A 128 1.19 -7.05 21.87
C GLY A 128 1.45 -8.02 20.74
N CYS A 129 1.76 -9.26 21.10
CA CYS A 129 1.58 -10.41 20.22
C CYS A 129 0.15 -10.31 19.65
N ARG A 130 -0.01 -9.79 18.44
CA ARG A 130 -1.28 -9.84 17.73
C ARG A 130 -1.52 -11.32 17.47
N LYS A 131 -2.46 -11.92 18.22
CA LYS A 131 -3.01 -13.22 17.86
C LYS A 131 -3.43 -13.12 16.40
N SER A 132 -2.75 -13.86 15.54
CA SER A 132 -3.14 -14.07 14.16
C SER A 132 -4.52 -14.73 14.18
N ASN A 133 -5.58 -13.94 14.07
CA ASN A 133 -6.87 -14.47 13.68
C ASN A 133 -6.79 -14.67 12.17
N THR A 134 -6.27 -15.84 11.77
CA THR A 134 -6.23 -16.30 10.38
C THR A 134 -7.65 -16.61 9.94
N GLN A 135 -8.46 -15.58 9.75
CA GLN A 135 -9.74 -15.71 9.09
C GLN A 135 -9.49 -15.48 7.60
N LEU A 136 -9.28 -16.58 6.89
CA LEU A 136 -9.22 -16.65 5.43
C LEU A 136 -10.38 -15.86 4.83
N ARG A 137 -10.12 -14.63 4.38
CA ARG A 137 -10.96 -13.98 3.38
C ARG A 137 -10.55 -14.53 2.03
N ARG A 138 -11.25 -15.59 1.64
CA ARG A 138 -11.27 -16.15 0.29
C ARG A 138 -11.72 -15.03 -0.67
N ILE A 139 -10.75 -14.44 -1.37
CA ILE A 139 -11.01 -13.49 -2.46
C ILE A 139 -11.80 -14.25 -3.53
N LYS A 140 -13.01 -13.78 -3.81
CA LYS A 140 -13.74 -14.12 -5.04
C LYS A 140 -12.92 -13.55 -6.20
N TYR A 141 -12.17 -14.41 -6.88
CA TYR A 141 -11.74 -14.12 -8.24
C TYR A 141 -12.96 -14.25 -9.15
N PHE A 142 -13.49 -13.10 -9.53
CA PHE A 142 -14.41 -12.95 -10.64
C PHE A 142 -13.54 -12.94 -11.90
N ASP A 143 -13.36 -14.11 -12.52
CA ASP A 143 -12.86 -14.18 -13.89
C ASP A 143 -14.01 -14.57 -14.82
N ARG A 144 -14.31 -13.64 -15.72
CA ARG A 144 -15.25 -13.76 -16.81
C ARG A 144 -14.39 -13.93 -18.06
N LYS A 145 -14.20 -15.17 -18.53
CA LYS A 145 -13.90 -15.40 -19.93
C LYS A 145 -14.57 -16.66 -20.47
N THR A 146 -15.57 -16.37 -21.28
CA THR A 146 -16.21 -17.19 -22.30
C THR A 146 -15.17 -17.62 -23.35
N SER A 147 -14.99 -18.92 -23.56
CA SER A 147 -14.88 -19.51 -24.90
C SER A 147 -15.03 -21.03 -24.85
N LEU A 148 -16.22 -21.48 -25.24
CA LEU A 148 -16.58 -22.73 -25.93
C LEU A 148 -15.49 -23.80 -26.14
N SER A 149 -15.80 -25.03 -25.69
CA SER A 149 -15.87 -26.19 -26.59
C SER A 149 -16.83 -27.24 -26.04
N TRP A 150 -17.77 -27.65 -26.88
CA TRP A 150 -18.61 -28.84 -26.70
C TRP A 150 -17.73 -30.09 -26.53
N ALA A 151 -17.53 -30.60 -25.32
CA ALA A 151 -17.19 -32.00 -25.03
C ALA A 151 -16.79 -32.17 -23.55
N GLU A 152 -17.77 -32.29 -22.65
CA GLU A 152 -17.67 -32.88 -21.29
C GLU A 152 -19.00 -32.57 -20.57
N GLN A 153 -20.14 -33.04 -21.07
CA GLN A 153 -20.63 -34.40 -20.90
C GLN A 153 -20.42 -34.98 -19.49
N CYS A 154 -21.56 -35.20 -18.83
CA CYS A 154 -21.81 -36.29 -17.90
C CYS A 154 -21.07 -36.21 -16.55
N ILE A 155 -21.76 -35.73 -15.51
CA ILE A 155 -21.87 -36.33 -14.15
C ILE A 155 -22.54 -35.28 -13.22
N MET A 156 -23.48 -35.73 -12.38
CA MET A 156 -24.21 -34.98 -11.33
C MET A 156 -25.58 -34.36 -11.69
N MET A 157 -26.50 -35.15 -12.25
CA MET A 157 -27.95 -34.96 -12.00
C MET A 157 -28.55 -36.25 -11.41
N ALA A 158 -28.27 -36.47 -10.13
CA ALA A 158 -28.87 -37.45 -9.22
C ALA A 158 -28.36 -37.04 -7.83
N VAL A 159 -29.11 -36.81 -6.74
CA VAL A 159 -30.41 -37.27 -6.29
C VAL A 159 -30.89 -36.20 -5.30
N ASP A 160 -32.01 -35.56 -5.62
CA ASP A 160 -32.70 -34.65 -4.70
C ASP A 160 -33.99 -35.34 -4.25
N LYS A 161 -33.94 -36.02 -3.09
CA LYS A 161 -35.10 -36.38 -2.27
C LYS A 161 -34.70 -37.18 -1.00
N LEU A 162 -35.17 -36.64 0.13
CA LEU A 162 -35.70 -37.31 1.33
C LEU A 162 -34.86 -37.35 2.63
N LYS A 163 -35.49 -36.73 3.64
CA LYS A 163 -35.67 -37.15 5.06
C LYS A 163 -34.66 -36.64 6.12
N THR A 164 -35.16 -35.65 6.88
CA THR A 164 -35.41 -35.64 8.35
C THR A 164 -34.56 -36.49 9.30
N THR A 165 -34.31 -35.90 10.49
CA THR A 165 -33.86 -36.47 11.79
C THR A 165 -32.41 -37.00 11.79
N THR A 166 -31.52 -36.69 12.73
CA THR A 166 -31.60 -36.65 14.20
C THR A 166 -30.38 -35.91 14.77
N SER A 167 -30.57 -35.40 15.98
CA SER A 167 -29.56 -35.03 16.99
C SER A 167 -28.27 -35.86 17.01
N ALA A 168 -27.12 -35.23 17.29
CA ALA A 168 -26.30 -35.53 18.48
C ALA A 168 -24.98 -34.72 18.52
N LEU A 169 -24.68 -34.23 19.74
CA LEU A 169 -23.35 -34.11 20.35
C LEU A 169 -22.37 -33.03 19.85
N CYS A 170 -22.33 -31.93 20.59
CA CYS A 170 -21.08 -31.51 21.24
C CYS A 170 -21.38 -30.75 22.54
N LYS A 171 -21.22 -31.46 23.66
CA LYS A 171 -20.95 -30.90 24.99
C LYS A 171 -19.48 -30.43 25.04
N PHE A 172 -19.19 -29.59 26.04
CA PHE A 172 -17.87 -29.16 26.54
C PHE A 172 -17.14 -28.06 25.75
N CYS A 173 -17.19 -26.82 26.24
CA CYS A 173 -16.26 -26.37 27.28
C CYS A 173 -16.63 -24.95 27.76
N ASP A 174 -17.02 -24.88 29.04
CA ASP A 174 -16.80 -23.72 29.90
C ASP A 174 -15.32 -23.31 29.87
N CYS A 175 -15.05 -22.01 29.70
CA CYS A 175 -14.22 -21.26 30.65
C CYS A 175 -14.31 -19.77 30.33
N GLY A 176 -15.32 -19.12 30.90
CA GLY A 176 -15.28 -17.68 31.13
C GLY A 176 -14.27 -17.37 32.22
N LYS A 177 -13.37 -16.42 31.96
CA LYS A 177 -12.74 -15.52 32.94
C LYS A 177 -11.96 -14.45 32.17
N CYS A 178 -12.64 -13.34 31.90
CA CYS A 178 -11.99 -12.06 31.68
C CYS A 178 -11.69 -11.45 33.07
N PRO A 179 -10.47 -11.03 33.39
CA PRO A 179 -10.26 -10.12 34.52
C PRO A 179 -10.64 -8.71 34.08
N ALA A 180 -11.65 -8.16 34.76
CA ALA A 180 -11.96 -6.75 34.74
C ALA A 180 -10.99 -5.99 35.66
N SER A 181 -10.63 -4.81 35.20
CA SER A 181 -9.94 -3.73 35.89
C SER A 181 -10.58 -3.33 37.23
N ALA A 182 -9.77 -3.29 38.29
CA ALA A 182 -9.81 -2.35 39.42
C ALA A 182 -8.47 -2.41 40.15
#